data_AF-W9CE11-F1
#
_entry.id   AF-W9CE11-F1
#
_cell.length_a   1.000
_cell.length_b   1.000
_cell.length_c   1.000
_cell.angle_alpha   90.00
_cell.angle_beta   90.00
_cell.angle_gamma   90.00
#
_symmetry.space_group_name_H-M   'P 1'
#
loop_
_entity.id
_entity.type
_entity.pdbx_description
1 polymer ?
#
loop_
_entity_poly.entity_id
_entity_poly.type
_entity_poly.pdbx_seq_one_letter_code
_entity_poly.pdbx_strand_id
1 'polypeptide(L)'
;MFLIKCRDYDALMTRFGRIVSMRTASAFHTQAAQKSQQGYDLAKRTIMADVTATDKSKPYFPLAGSASDSWSTKDEATATCFCGAVQLAFPTQGPGLINTFLCHCHDCRKITASMFASNFTIADTHLKHLRGRENLKVFSQSHTIASGNTMANHFCGTCGTLMYRVSSGFPRENILRIGTVDDFHLHETRLRPGREQFTKGRVEWLKMVDGVKQFEEGAFE
;
A
#
# COMPACT_ATOMS: atom_id res chain seq x y z
N MET A 1 29.88 24.28 -19.06
CA MET A 1 29.37 23.10 -19.80
C MET A 1 27.95 23.43 -20.24
N PHE A 2 27.74 23.44 -21.55
CA PHE A 2 26.79 24.29 -22.26
C PHE A 2 25.30 23.92 -22.08
N LEU A 3 24.48 24.94 -21.84
CA LEU A 3 23.04 24.98 -22.07
C LEU A 3 22.79 25.07 -23.58
N ILE A 4 22.11 24.08 -24.16
CA ILE A 4 21.68 24.12 -25.57
C ILE A 4 20.38 24.93 -25.63
N LYS A 5 20.47 26.14 -26.18
CA LYS A 5 19.32 26.95 -26.59
C LYS A 5 18.74 26.39 -27.88
N CYS A 6 17.45 26.08 -27.87
CA CYS A 6 16.66 25.81 -29.06
C CYS A 6 16.55 27.11 -29.87
N ARG A 7 17.24 27.18 -31.00
CA ARG A 7 17.00 28.15 -32.07
C ARG A 7 17.21 27.42 -33.39
N ASP A 8 16.41 27.81 -34.37
CA ASP A 8 16.51 27.46 -35.80
C ASP A 8 15.63 26.30 -36.26
N TYR A 9 14.34 26.61 -36.48
CA TYR A 9 13.48 25.86 -37.41
C TYR A 9 12.50 26.75 -38.21
N ASP A 10 12.84 28.04 -38.43
CA ASP A 10 11.95 29.00 -39.13
C ASP A 10 12.52 29.53 -40.47
N ALA A 11 13.48 28.84 -41.08
CA ALA A 11 14.08 29.31 -42.32
C ALA A 11 14.18 28.22 -43.38
N LEU A 12 13.05 27.65 -43.84
CA LEU A 12 13.04 26.97 -45.13
C LEU A 12 11.65 26.76 -45.76
N MET A 13 10.75 27.75 -45.78
CA MET A 13 9.49 27.64 -46.55
C MET A 13 9.05 28.95 -47.20
N THR A 14 9.86 29.48 -48.11
CA THR A 14 9.42 30.56 -49.01
C THR A 14 9.87 30.31 -50.44
N ARG A 15 9.16 29.43 -51.16
CA ARG A 15 8.94 29.53 -52.62
C ARG A 15 7.83 28.58 -53.06
N PHE A 16 6.95 29.10 -53.90
CA PHE A 16 5.74 28.51 -54.50
C PHE A 16 4.46 28.59 -53.66
N GLY A 17 3.63 29.55 -54.07
CA GLY A 17 2.33 29.80 -53.50
C GLY A 17 1.31 28.71 -53.81
N ARG A 18 0.50 28.40 -52.80
CA ARG A 18 -0.94 28.19 -52.91
C ARG A 18 -1.52 28.57 -51.55
N ILE A 19 -2.35 29.62 -51.55
CA ILE A 19 -3.13 30.04 -50.39
C ILE A 19 -4.13 28.92 -50.10
N VAL A 20 -3.84 28.11 -49.07
CA VAL A 20 -4.86 27.30 -48.41
C VAL A 20 -5.16 27.99 -47.09
N SER A 21 -6.41 28.40 -46.94
CA SER A 21 -6.96 29.09 -45.77
C SER A 21 -6.51 28.43 -44.45
N MET A 22 -5.70 29.15 -43.68
CA MET A 22 -5.21 28.75 -42.34
C MET A 22 -6.30 28.69 -41.25
N ARG A 23 -7.59 28.83 -41.59
CA ARG A 23 -8.67 28.80 -40.60
C ARG A 23 -9.17 27.40 -40.23
N THR A 24 -8.79 26.35 -40.97
CA THR A 24 -9.26 24.98 -40.68
C THR A 24 -8.23 24.11 -39.96
N ALA A 25 -6.91 24.37 -40.09
CA ALA A 25 -5.87 23.56 -39.42
C ALA A 25 -5.82 23.75 -37.89
N SER A 26 -6.18 24.94 -37.40
CA SER A 26 -6.21 25.29 -35.97
C SER A 26 -7.32 24.55 -35.21
N ALA A 27 -8.49 24.36 -35.83
CA ALA A 27 -9.65 23.71 -35.21
C ALA A 27 -9.48 22.18 -35.07
N PHE A 28 -8.78 21.53 -36.00
CA PHE A 28 -8.50 20.09 -35.93
C PHE A 28 -7.44 19.74 -34.88
N HIS A 29 -6.41 20.59 -34.71
CA HIS A 29 -5.40 20.39 -33.67
C HIS A 29 -5.98 20.61 -32.26
N THR A 30 -6.91 21.55 -32.08
CA THR A 30 -7.58 21.78 -30.79
C THR A 30 -8.56 20.68 -30.42
N GLN A 31 -9.31 20.11 -31.38
CA GLN A 31 -10.20 18.97 -31.09
C GLN A 31 -9.43 17.68 -30.78
N ALA A 32 -8.30 17.42 -31.42
CA ALA A 32 -7.46 16.26 -31.11
C ALA A 32 -6.80 16.39 -29.73
N ALA A 33 -6.35 17.60 -29.37
CA ALA A 33 -5.81 17.91 -28.04
C ALA A 33 -6.89 17.90 -26.95
N GLN A 34 -8.11 18.35 -27.23
CA GLN A 34 -9.23 18.26 -26.29
C GLN A 34 -9.71 16.82 -26.13
N LYS A 35 -9.76 16.00 -27.19
CA LYS A 35 -10.09 14.58 -27.08
C LYS A 35 -9.00 13.78 -26.37
N SER A 36 -7.73 14.12 -26.56
CA SER A 36 -6.63 13.50 -25.82
C SER A 36 -6.64 13.92 -24.35
N GLN A 37 -6.92 15.19 -24.03
CA GLN A 37 -7.09 15.68 -22.67
C GLN A 37 -8.33 15.07 -21.99
N GLN A 38 -9.45 14.96 -22.69
CA GLN A 38 -10.69 14.37 -22.19
C GLN A 38 -10.59 12.85 -22.03
N GLY A 39 -9.81 12.17 -22.88
CA GLY A 39 -9.42 10.76 -22.70
C GLY A 39 -8.43 10.56 -21.55
N TYR A 40 -7.51 11.50 -21.34
CA TYR A 40 -6.58 11.53 -20.21
C TYR A 40 -7.29 11.80 -18.87
N ASP A 41 -8.29 12.68 -18.86
CA ASP A 41 -9.11 12.98 -17.68
C ASP A 41 -10.15 11.88 -17.39
N LEU A 42 -10.61 11.13 -18.40
CA LEU A 42 -11.40 9.91 -18.18
C LEU A 42 -10.55 8.78 -17.58
N ALA A 43 -9.29 8.65 -18.00
CA ALA A 43 -8.35 7.65 -17.45
C ALA A 43 -7.91 7.95 -16.00
N LYS A 44 -7.99 9.22 -15.57
CA LYS A 44 -7.72 9.63 -14.17
C LYS A 44 -8.82 9.24 -13.17
N ARG A 45 -10.00 8.78 -13.62
CA ARG A 45 -11.16 8.55 -12.73
C ARG A 45 -11.06 7.35 -11.77
N THR A 46 -9.95 6.61 -11.71
CA THR A 46 -9.87 5.44 -10.81
C THR A 46 -8.50 5.20 -10.16
N ILE A 47 -7.65 6.23 -10.03
CA ILE A 47 -6.33 6.04 -9.40
C ILE A 47 -6.39 6.25 -7.88
N MET A 48 -7.19 7.20 -7.39
CA MET A 48 -7.44 7.41 -5.96
C MET A 48 -8.84 8.01 -5.76
N ALA A 49 -9.87 7.17 -5.72
CA ALA A 49 -11.17 7.65 -5.26
C ALA A 49 -11.05 8.03 -3.77
N ASP A 50 -11.78 9.06 -3.34
CA ASP A 50 -11.81 9.46 -1.94
C ASP A 50 -12.39 8.32 -1.09
N VAL A 51 -11.53 7.64 -0.31
CA VAL A 51 -11.92 6.52 0.56
C VAL A 51 -12.94 6.91 1.63
N THR A 52 -13.05 8.21 1.93
CA THR A 52 -14.06 8.72 2.86
C THR A 52 -15.42 8.90 2.21
N ALA A 53 -15.47 8.97 0.88
CA ALA A 53 -16.68 9.15 0.08
C ALA A 53 -17.23 7.83 -0.52
N THR A 54 -16.53 6.71 -0.36
CA THR A 54 -16.94 5.40 -0.88
C THR A 54 -17.92 4.67 0.05
N ASP A 55 -18.85 3.90 -0.55
CA ASP A 55 -19.83 3.08 0.18
C ASP A 55 -19.13 1.93 0.91
N LYS A 56 -18.93 2.08 2.22
CA LYS A 56 -18.24 1.12 3.09
C LYS A 56 -18.93 -0.25 3.22
N SER A 57 -20.15 -0.41 2.67
CA SER A 57 -20.85 -1.71 2.68
C SER A 57 -20.38 -2.68 1.58
N LYS A 58 -19.61 -2.19 0.60
CA LYS A 58 -19.09 -2.98 -0.53
C LYS A 58 -17.57 -3.00 -0.49
N PRO A 59 -16.88 -4.01 -1.03
CA PRO A 59 -15.41 -3.98 -1.14
C PRO A 59 -14.90 -2.77 -1.95
N TYR A 60 -13.72 -2.24 -1.59
CA TYR A 60 -13.05 -1.19 -2.34
C TYR A 60 -11.61 -1.55 -2.66
N PHE A 61 -11.34 -1.79 -3.95
CA PHE A 61 -10.02 -2.19 -4.48
C PHE A 61 -9.45 -1.08 -5.39
N PRO A 62 -8.76 -0.06 -4.83
CA PRO A 62 -8.05 0.91 -5.64
C PRO A 62 -6.84 0.29 -6.35
N LEU A 63 -6.30 1.01 -7.35
CA LEU A 63 -5.02 0.66 -7.95
C LEU A 63 -3.87 0.96 -6.97
N ALA A 64 -3.61 0.03 -6.05
CA ALA A 64 -2.61 0.16 -4.99
C ALA A 64 -1.32 -0.65 -5.23
N GLY A 65 -1.29 -1.48 -6.27
CA GLY A 65 -0.17 -2.33 -6.65
C GLY A 65 -0.34 -2.87 -8.07
N SER A 66 0.50 -3.82 -8.46
CA SER A 66 0.46 -4.44 -9.80
C SER A 66 -0.49 -5.64 -9.92
N ALA A 67 -1.10 -6.09 -8.82
CA ALA A 67 -2.07 -7.16 -8.84
C ALA A 67 -3.47 -6.66 -9.26
N SER A 68 -4.22 -7.53 -9.94
CA SER A 68 -5.58 -7.25 -10.42
C SER A 68 -6.58 -8.36 -10.04
N ASP A 69 -6.15 -9.33 -9.23
CA ASP A 69 -6.91 -10.53 -8.86
C ASP A 69 -7.22 -10.59 -7.36
N SER A 70 -7.24 -9.43 -6.71
CA SER A 70 -7.60 -9.26 -5.31
C SER A 70 -9.10 -9.44 -5.06
N TRP A 71 -9.46 -9.93 -3.87
CA TRP A 71 -10.85 -10.13 -3.50
C TRP A 71 -11.06 -10.09 -1.97
N SER A 72 -12.31 -9.89 -1.59
CA SER A 72 -12.76 -10.00 -0.21
C SER A 72 -14.19 -10.56 -0.17
N THR A 73 -14.49 -11.27 0.92
CA THR A 73 -15.81 -11.79 1.26
C THR A 73 -16.16 -11.31 2.67
N LYS A 74 -17.30 -11.76 3.18
CA LYS A 74 -17.70 -11.49 4.56
C LYS A 74 -16.66 -11.96 5.59
N ASP A 75 -16.03 -13.11 5.35
CA ASP A 75 -15.25 -13.85 6.35
C ASP A 75 -13.75 -13.98 6.01
N GLU A 76 -13.34 -13.69 4.77
CA GLU A 76 -11.95 -13.83 4.30
C GLU A 76 -11.61 -12.73 3.28
N ALA A 77 -10.34 -12.29 3.23
CA ALA A 77 -9.85 -11.30 2.27
C ALA A 77 -8.40 -11.58 1.86
N THR A 78 -7.96 -10.93 0.77
CA THR A 78 -6.59 -11.02 0.27
C THR A 78 -5.68 -9.91 0.77
N ALA A 79 -4.41 -10.24 0.95
CA ALA A 79 -3.32 -9.31 1.15
C ALA A 79 -2.20 -9.61 0.16
N THR A 80 -1.79 -8.60 -0.61
CA THR A 80 -0.86 -8.78 -1.73
C THR A 80 0.36 -7.86 -1.57
N CYS A 81 1.54 -8.35 -1.98
CA CYS A 81 2.71 -7.48 -2.07
C CYS A 81 2.56 -6.45 -3.19
N PHE A 82 3.37 -5.38 -3.18
CA PHE A 82 3.23 -4.28 -4.14
C PHE A 82 3.29 -4.73 -5.61
N CYS A 83 4.19 -5.66 -5.96
CA CYS A 83 4.33 -6.16 -7.33
C CYS A 83 3.37 -7.32 -7.67
N GLY A 84 2.53 -7.77 -6.74
CA GLY A 84 1.60 -8.87 -6.98
C GLY A 84 2.20 -10.28 -6.91
N ALA A 85 3.51 -10.44 -6.74
CA ALA A 85 4.17 -11.76 -6.77
C ALA A 85 3.84 -12.65 -5.56
N VAL A 86 3.47 -12.08 -4.42
CA VAL A 86 3.08 -12.78 -3.20
C VAL A 86 1.67 -12.37 -2.85
N GLN A 87 0.78 -13.35 -2.65
CA GLN A 87 -0.59 -13.12 -2.20
C GLN A 87 -0.95 -14.10 -1.09
N LEU A 88 -1.54 -13.56 -0.04
CA LEU A 88 -2.04 -14.28 1.11
C LEU A 88 -3.57 -14.14 1.17
N ALA A 89 -4.24 -15.11 1.78
CA ALA A 89 -5.62 -15.00 2.23
C ALA A 89 -5.69 -15.18 3.75
N PHE A 90 -6.55 -14.40 4.38
CA PHE A 90 -6.69 -14.35 5.83
C PHE A 90 -8.15 -14.10 6.25
N PRO A 91 -8.58 -14.63 7.41
CA PRO A 91 -9.92 -14.38 7.92
C PRO A 91 -10.09 -12.95 8.42
N THR A 92 -11.27 -12.36 8.21
CA THR A 92 -11.59 -10.98 8.62
C THR A 92 -12.20 -10.90 10.02
N GLN A 93 -12.22 -12.01 10.76
CA GLN A 93 -12.77 -12.13 12.11
C GLN A 93 -12.14 -13.28 12.90
N GLY A 94 -12.40 -13.28 14.21
CA GLY A 94 -11.97 -14.36 15.11
C GLY A 94 -12.61 -15.72 14.74
N PRO A 95 -11.97 -16.84 15.15
CA PRO A 95 -10.78 -16.90 15.99
C PRO A 95 -9.46 -16.70 15.23
N GLY A 96 -9.49 -16.64 13.90
CA GLY A 96 -8.27 -16.53 13.08
C GLY A 96 -7.64 -15.13 13.06
N LEU A 97 -8.46 -14.06 13.05
CA LEU A 97 -8.00 -12.69 13.29
C LEU A 97 -7.89 -12.45 14.81
N ILE A 98 -6.67 -12.39 15.31
CA ILE A 98 -6.37 -12.33 16.76
C ILE A 98 -6.48 -10.89 17.26
N ASN A 99 -5.83 -9.94 16.59
CA ASN A 99 -5.85 -8.52 16.96
C ASN A 99 -5.41 -7.61 15.81
N THR A 100 -5.63 -6.31 15.98
CA THR A 100 -5.21 -5.22 15.08
C THR A 100 -4.57 -4.12 15.94
N PHE A 101 -3.41 -3.60 15.52
CA PHE A 101 -2.65 -2.65 16.34
C PHE A 101 -1.69 -1.76 15.56
N LEU A 102 -1.43 -0.58 16.10
CA LEU A 102 -0.28 0.24 15.70
C LEU A 102 0.92 -0.02 16.61
N CYS A 103 2.11 -0.06 16.04
CA CYS A 103 3.36 -0.22 16.78
C CYS A 103 4.31 0.93 16.46
N HIS A 104 4.77 1.61 17.51
CA HIS A 104 5.65 2.79 17.41
C HIS A 104 7.11 2.49 17.72
N CYS A 105 7.50 1.21 17.88
CA CYS A 105 8.88 0.86 18.14
C CYS A 105 9.81 1.22 16.95
N HIS A 106 11.09 1.44 17.24
CA HIS A 106 12.08 1.87 16.23
C HIS A 106 12.24 0.85 15.09
N ASP A 107 12.12 -0.44 15.39
CA ASP A 107 12.07 -1.52 14.39
C ASP A 107 10.94 -1.30 13.40
N CYS A 108 9.72 -1.09 13.91
CA CYS A 108 8.54 -0.89 13.07
C CYS A 108 8.68 0.33 12.17
N ARG A 109 9.41 1.36 12.61
CA ARG A 109 9.74 2.51 11.76
C ARG A 109 10.65 2.13 10.61
N LYS A 110 11.77 1.48 10.92
CA LYS A 110 12.81 1.15 9.93
C LYS A 110 12.28 0.15 8.90
N ILE A 111 11.58 -0.89 9.32
CA ILE A 111 11.12 -1.95 8.41
C ILE A 111 9.96 -1.53 7.50
N THR A 112 9.20 -0.49 7.87
CA THR A 112 8.10 0.04 7.05
C THR A 112 8.45 1.34 6.34
N ALA A 113 9.64 1.90 6.61
CA ALA A 113 10.01 3.25 6.20
C ALA A 113 8.95 4.32 6.57
N SER A 114 8.19 4.09 7.64
CA SER A 114 7.16 4.99 8.18
C SER A 114 7.44 5.32 9.65
N MET A 115 6.62 6.16 10.27
CA MET A 115 6.78 6.53 11.69
C MET A 115 6.15 5.56 12.68
N PHE A 116 5.39 4.60 12.16
CA PHE A 116 4.79 3.48 12.90
C PHE A 116 4.45 2.38 11.90
N ALA A 117 4.13 1.20 12.42
CA ALA A 117 3.54 0.13 11.62
C ALA A 117 2.08 -0.08 11.99
N SER A 118 1.23 -0.25 10.97
CA SER A 118 -0.13 -0.76 11.12
C SER A 118 -0.14 -2.27 10.90
N ASN A 119 -0.57 -3.03 11.90
CA ASN A 119 -0.43 -4.48 11.95
C ASN A 119 -1.74 -5.17 12.32
N PHE A 120 -1.84 -6.43 11.92
CA PHE A 120 -2.86 -7.34 12.41
C PHE A 120 -2.25 -8.74 12.54
N THR A 121 -2.70 -9.48 13.54
CA THR A 121 -2.18 -10.81 13.83
C THR A 121 -3.16 -11.88 13.37
N ILE A 122 -2.67 -12.83 12.59
CA ILE A 122 -3.41 -13.99 12.12
C ILE A 122 -2.83 -15.26 12.74
N ALA A 123 -3.69 -16.13 13.26
CA ALA A 123 -3.31 -17.46 13.70
C ALA A 123 -2.73 -18.25 12.51
N ASP A 124 -1.58 -18.90 12.69
CA ASP A 124 -0.88 -19.60 11.60
C ASP A 124 -1.76 -20.64 10.89
N THR A 125 -2.61 -21.35 11.63
CA THR A 125 -3.57 -22.32 11.10
C THR A 125 -4.61 -21.74 10.16
N HIS A 126 -4.79 -20.41 10.14
CA HIS A 126 -5.77 -19.72 9.30
C HIS A 126 -5.13 -18.88 8.19
N LEU A 127 -3.80 -18.73 8.17
CA LEU A 127 -3.12 -17.98 7.12
C LEU A 127 -2.86 -18.88 5.91
N LYS A 128 -3.34 -18.47 4.73
CA LYS A 128 -3.12 -19.20 3.48
C LYS A 128 -2.19 -18.42 2.57
N HIS A 129 -1.18 -19.08 2.01
CA HIS A 129 -0.39 -18.54 0.91
C HIS A 129 -1.03 -18.98 -0.39
N LEU A 130 -1.67 -18.06 -1.10
CA LEU A 130 -2.32 -18.35 -2.39
C LEU A 130 -1.28 -18.46 -3.52
N ARG A 131 -0.24 -17.61 -3.48
CA ARG A 131 0.91 -17.68 -4.40
C ARG A 131 2.17 -17.01 -3.81
N GLY A 132 3.33 -17.34 -4.37
CA GLY A 132 4.58 -16.64 -4.11
C GLY A 132 5.24 -16.98 -2.78
N ARG A 133 4.92 -18.13 -2.18
CA ARG A 133 5.55 -18.57 -0.92
C ARG A 133 7.06 -18.70 -1.08
N GLU A 134 7.49 -19.26 -2.20
CA GLU A 134 8.89 -19.42 -2.62
C GLU A 134 9.59 -18.08 -2.93
N ASN A 135 8.82 -17.03 -3.23
CA ASN A 135 9.35 -15.69 -3.48
C ASN A 135 9.50 -14.87 -2.19
N LEU A 136 9.07 -15.38 -1.03
CA LEU A 136 9.36 -14.76 0.25
C LEU A 136 10.83 -14.95 0.63
N LYS A 137 11.49 -13.86 1.01
CA LYS A 137 12.79 -13.87 1.68
C LYS A 137 12.60 -13.60 3.17
N VAL A 138 13.52 -14.12 3.96
CA VAL A 138 13.45 -14.03 5.42
C VAL A 138 14.72 -13.39 5.95
N PHE A 139 14.57 -12.39 6.80
CA PHE A 139 15.64 -11.83 7.61
C PHE A 139 15.27 -11.94 9.08
N SER A 140 16.11 -12.57 9.89
CA SER A 140 15.85 -12.86 11.30
C SER A 140 16.93 -12.27 12.20
N GLN A 141 16.53 -11.57 13.26
CA GLN A 141 17.45 -11.01 14.26
C GLN A 141 16.75 -10.77 15.59
N SER A 142 17.51 -10.70 16.69
CA SER A 142 17.01 -10.40 18.04
C SER A 142 17.62 -9.15 18.68
N HIS A 143 18.69 -8.59 18.10
CA HIS A 143 19.47 -7.47 18.65
C HIS A 143 18.61 -6.27 19.04
N THR A 144 17.66 -5.88 18.19
CA THR A 144 16.83 -4.69 18.40
C THR A 144 15.46 -4.99 19.01
N ILE A 145 15.21 -6.24 19.41
CA ILE A 145 13.92 -6.69 19.94
C ILE A 145 13.94 -6.58 21.47
N ALA A 146 13.08 -5.73 22.03
CA ALA A 146 13.04 -5.46 23.47
C ALA A 146 12.90 -6.73 24.33
N SER A 147 12.10 -7.70 23.88
CA SER A 147 11.89 -8.96 24.59
C SER A 147 13.04 -9.98 24.43
N GLY A 148 14.10 -9.66 23.67
CA GLY A 148 15.18 -10.58 23.32
C GLY A 148 14.81 -11.72 22.35
N ASN A 149 13.54 -11.81 21.95
CA ASN A 149 13.08 -12.84 21.01
C ASN A 149 13.66 -12.61 19.61
N THR A 150 13.90 -13.68 18.89
CA THR A 150 14.23 -13.60 17.47
C THR A 150 12.99 -13.20 16.68
N MET A 151 13.10 -12.14 15.89
CA MET A 151 12.07 -11.72 14.96
C MET A 151 12.42 -12.04 13.52
N ALA A 152 11.64 -12.91 12.87
CA ALA A 152 11.73 -13.20 11.45
C ALA A 152 10.85 -12.25 10.63
N ASN A 153 11.42 -11.58 9.64
CA ASN A 153 10.74 -10.68 8.71
C ASN A 153 10.56 -11.38 7.36
N HIS A 154 9.31 -11.65 6.96
CA HIS A 154 8.98 -12.27 5.68
C HIS A 154 8.56 -11.19 4.67
N PHE A 155 9.40 -10.95 3.67
CA PHE A 155 9.17 -9.91 2.66
C PHE A 155 9.28 -10.47 1.24
N CYS A 156 8.59 -9.85 0.29
CA CYS A 156 8.66 -10.23 -1.11
C CYS A 156 10.07 -9.98 -1.66
N GLY A 157 10.71 -11.02 -2.23
CA GLY A 157 12.03 -10.91 -2.83
C GLY A 157 12.09 -10.03 -4.09
N THR A 158 10.93 -9.76 -4.72
CA THR A 158 10.84 -8.93 -5.92
C THR A 158 10.70 -7.44 -5.61
N CYS A 159 9.79 -7.05 -4.71
CA CYS A 159 9.48 -5.64 -4.44
C CYS A 159 9.83 -5.16 -3.03
N GLY A 160 10.29 -6.05 -2.14
CA GLY A 160 10.65 -5.71 -0.77
C GLY A 160 9.48 -5.48 0.18
N THR A 161 8.22 -5.57 -0.27
CA THR A 161 7.06 -5.43 0.62
C THR A 161 7.13 -6.44 1.76
N LEU A 162 7.14 -5.95 2.99
CA LEU A 162 7.07 -6.77 4.19
C LEU A 162 5.65 -7.30 4.35
N MET A 163 5.48 -8.62 4.19
CA MET A 163 4.17 -9.25 4.26
C MET A 163 3.78 -9.54 5.70
N TYR A 164 4.65 -10.22 6.45
CA TYR A 164 4.42 -10.54 7.85
C TYR A 164 5.71 -10.76 8.65
N ARG A 165 5.58 -10.80 9.97
CA ARG A 165 6.65 -11.19 10.90
C ARG A 165 6.22 -12.37 11.78
N VAL A 166 7.18 -13.19 12.20
CA VAL A 166 6.97 -14.31 13.15
C VAL A 166 8.04 -14.27 14.24
N SER A 167 7.61 -14.23 15.51
CA SER A 167 8.51 -14.17 16.68
C SER A 167 8.75 -15.54 17.25
N SER A 168 9.96 -15.78 17.75
CA SER A 168 10.26 -16.99 18.52
C SER A 168 9.41 -17.12 19.79
N GLY A 169 8.91 -16.00 20.34
CA GLY A 169 8.02 -16.01 21.52
C GLY A 169 6.57 -16.43 21.20
N PHE A 170 6.15 -16.32 19.95
CA PHE A 170 4.79 -16.67 19.49
C PHE A 170 4.85 -17.24 18.07
N PRO A 171 5.43 -18.45 17.89
CA PRO A 171 5.72 -19.03 16.57
C PRO A 171 4.47 -19.44 15.77
N ARG A 172 3.29 -19.45 16.40
CA ARG A 172 2.00 -19.78 15.76
C ARG A 172 1.18 -18.54 15.37
N GLU A 173 1.80 -17.37 15.41
CA GLU A 173 1.16 -16.10 15.10
C GLU A 173 1.94 -15.36 14.01
N ASN A 174 1.22 -14.94 12.96
CA ASN A 174 1.77 -14.16 11.87
C ASN A 174 1.31 -12.70 12.02
N ILE A 175 2.25 -11.79 12.23
CA ILE A 175 1.99 -10.34 12.33
C ILE A 175 2.06 -9.73 10.93
N LEU A 176 0.92 -9.61 10.26
CA LEU A 176 0.76 -9.04 8.92
C LEU A 176 0.67 -7.50 8.95
N ARG A 177 0.83 -6.87 7.78
CA ARG A 177 0.74 -5.42 7.60
C ARG A 177 -0.61 -5.01 7.04
N ILE A 178 -1.31 -4.09 7.71
CA ILE A 178 -2.63 -3.61 7.25
C ILE A 178 -2.51 -3.01 5.83
N GLY A 179 -1.40 -2.30 5.55
CA GLY A 179 -1.17 -1.69 4.25
C GLY A 179 -1.01 -2.65 3.06
N THR A 180 -0.89 -3.96 3.29
CA THR A 180 -0.88 -4.96 2.20
C THR A 180 -2.27 -5.52 1.89
N VAL A 181 -3.30 -5.15 2.66
CA VAL A 181 -4.66 -5.67 2.47
C VAL A 181 -5.34 -4.95 1.32
N ASP A 182 -5.85 -5.73 0.37
CA ASP A 182 -6.28 -5.22 -0.93
C ASP A 182 -7.63 -4.49 -0.85
N ASP A 183 -8.53 -4.91 0.04
CA ASP A 183 -9.80 -4.22 0.31
C ASP A 183 -9.59 -3.08 1.31
N PHE A 184 -9.57 -1.85 0.81
CA PHE A 184 -9.26 -0.67 1.61
C PHE A 184 -10.38 -0.30 2.59
N HIS A 185 -11.61 -0.77 2.40
CA HIS A 185 -12.65 -0.59 3.41
C HIS A 185 -12.42 -1.42 4.67
N LEU A 186 -11.67 -2.53 4.57
CA LEU A 186 -11.28 -3.29 5.75
C LEU A 186 -10.39 -2.47 6.68
N HIS A 187 -9.60 -1.52 6.16
CA HIS A 187 -8.71 -0.67 6.96
C HIS A 187 -9.48 0.20 7.96
N GLU A 188 -10.70 0.60 7.59
CA GLU A 188 -11.61 1.41 8.42
C GLU A 188 -12.60 0.58 9.25
N THR A 189 -12.78 -0.70 8.92
CA THR A 189 -13.79 -1.57 9.55
C THR A 189 -13.13 -2.68 10.38
N ARG A 190 -12.86 -3.84 9.77
CA ARG A 190 -12.37 -5.03 10.46
C ARG A 190 -10.92 -4.90 10.94
N LEU A 191 -10.11 -4.09 10.26
CA LEU A 191 -8.69 -3.90 10.51
C LEU A 191 -8.37 -2.57 11.21
N ARG A 192 -9.39 -1.79 11.58
CA ARG A 192 -9.19 -0.60 12.40
C ARG A 192 -8.41 -1.01 13.66
N PRO A 193 -7.27 -0.38 13.98
CA PRO A 193 -6.48 -0.73 15.15
C PRO A 193 -7.29 -0.64 16.45
N GLY A 194 -7.23 -1.70 17.26
CA GLY A 194 -7.83 -1.72 18.60
C GLY A 194 -6.88 -1.23 19.70
N ARG A 195 -5.58 -1.16 19.41
CA ARG A 195 -4.55 -0.64 20.32
C ARG A 195 -3.37 0.02 19.60
N GLU A 196 -2.63 0.85 20.34
CA GLU A 196 -1.30 1.34 20.02
C GLU A 196 -0.32 0.86 21.10
N GLN A 197 0.84 0.37 20.68
CA GLN A 197 1.88 -0.12 21.58
C GLN A 197 3.23 0.54 21.30
N PHE A 198 4.14 0.48 22.28
CA PHE A 198 5.39 1.22 22.30
C PHE A 198 5.20 2.74 22.16
N THR A 199 4.14 3.30 22.76
CA THR A 199 3.73 4.69 22.56
C THR A 199 4.76 5.71 23.03
N LYS A 200 5.69 5.34 23.94
CA LYS A 200 6.88 6.14 24.28
C LYS A 200 7.73 6.49 23.05
N GLY A 201 7.77 5.59 22.07
CA GLY A 201 8.49 5.81 20.82
C GLY A 201 7.80 6.82 19.90
N ARG A 202 6.50 7.09 20.05
CA ARG A 202 5.69 7.92 19.12
C ARG A 202 6.26 9.33 18.99
N VAL A 203 6.34 9.80 17.76
CA VAL A 203 6.75 11.18 17.46
C VAL A 203 5.69 12.18 17.91
N GLU A 204 6.09 13.31 18.48
CA GLU A 204 5.18 14.29 19.10
C GLU A 204 4.14 14.87 18.14
N TRP A 205 4.48 15.03 16.86
CA TRP A 205 3.57 15.57 15.85
C TRP A 205 2.48 14.55 15.44
N LEU A 206 2.64 13.27 15.77
CA LEU A 206 1.65 12.24 15.48
C LEU A 206 0.72 12.06 16.68
N LYS A 207 -0.54 12.41 16.49
CA LYS A 207 -1.58 12.23 17.53
C LYS A 207 -1.94 10.75 17.68
N MET A 208 -2.37 10.40 18.88
CA MET A 208 -3.00 9.10 19.14
C MET A 208 -4.29 8.94 18.32
N VAL A 209 -4.64 7.70 18.00
CA VAL A 209 -5.91 7.36 17.37
C VAL A 209 -7.01 7.38 18.42
N ASP A 210 -8.09 8.10 18.14
CA ASP A 210 -9.21 8.26 19.07
C ASP A 210 -9.87 6.91 19.41
N GLY A 211 -10.13 6.70 20.71
CA GLY A 211 -10.80 5.50 21.22
C GLY A 211 -9.95 4.23 21.20
N VAL A 212 -8.64 4.32 20.93
CA VAL A 212 -7.72 3.18 20.84
C VAL A 212 -6.89 3.06 22.12
N LYS A 213 -6.78 1.84 22.66
CA LYS A 213 -6.01 1.57 23.90
C LYS A 213 -4.53 1.90 23.69
N GLN A 214 -3.88 2.52 24.67
CA GLN A 214 -2.50 2.97 24.58
C GLN A 214 -1.61 2.15 25.54
N PHE A 215 -0.50 1.61 25.04
CA PHE A 215 0.47 0.83 25.83
C PHE A 215 1.88 1.41 25.63
N GLU A 216 2.56 1.72 26.74
CA GLU A 216 3.93 2.24 26.69
C GLU A 216 4.94 1.21 26.18
N GLU A 217 4.65 -0.07 26.40
CA GLU A 217 5.49 -1.22 26.06
C GLU A 217 4.72 -2.17 25.11
N GLY A 218 5.25 -3.37 24.89
CA GLY A 218 4.58 -4.39 24.08
C GLY A 218 3.31 -4.91 24.80
N ALA A 219 2.22 -5.11 24.07
CA ALA A 219 0.93 -5.51 24.64
C ALA A 219 0.84 -6.97 25.15
N PHE A 220 1.99 -7.64 25.34
CA PHE A 220 2.08 -9.04 25.77
C PHE A 220 3.10 -9.24 26.90
N GLU A 221 3.51 -8.14 27.55
CA GLU A 221 4.20 -8.13 28.85
C GLU A 221 3.18 -7.91 29.98
#